data_AF-A0A2V7J2N1-F1
#
_entry.id   AF-A0A2V7J2N1-F1
#
_cell.length_a   1.000
_cell.length_b   1.000
_cell.length_c   1.000
_cell.angle_alpha   90.00
_cell.angle_beta   90.00
_cell.angle_gamma   90.00
#
_symmetry.space_group_name_H-M   'P 1'
#
loop_
_entity.id
_entity.type
_entity.pdbx_description
1 polymer ?
#
loop_
_entity_poly.entity_id
_entity_poly.type
_entity_poly.pdbx_seq_one_letter_code
_entity_poly.pdbx_strand_id
1 'polypeptide(L)'
;NGRVSMIAAMILAVVIGQQPVFHDVPATFLCVVGGVTAALSVKTLRSRSNFYAPVLIIVAGYLAGALALGLASGWPIEEIGLRGLWGALNGLVSAGLTFFLLPVAESVTHITTDLTLLELSDPSRPLLRRLSVEAPGTYAHSVAMANLVEAACNRIGANGLLGRVGCYYHDIGKVKNPQYFVENQIPGNNPHDRLKPLQSAQIIKAHVTDGLALAAEADLPDAVAAFIPEHHGTTEITYFLDKAKKIDGNQTRNIEDFTYPGPKPRSMETAISMIADSVEAALRVLEDLTPQKIEEAIHHIVRTKVNAGQLDQAPLTLQQIEQVKQAFLVVLSGMYHNRIDYPESSGGISAAWQPPPETARSSR
;
A
#
# COMPACT_ATOMS: atom_id res chain seq x y z
N ASN A 1 -16.60 6.53 -5.58
CA ASN A 1 -16.79 7.24 -6.86
C ASN A 1 -17.78 8.39 -6.66
N GLY A 2 -17.33 9.65 -6.67
CA GLY A 2 -18.19 10.80 -6.37
C GLY A 2 -19.39 11.00 -7.31
N ARG A 3 -19.32 10.52 -8.56
CA ARG A 3 -20.48 10.58 -9.48
C ARG A 3 -21.60 9.64 -9.07
N VAL A 4 -21.26 8.42 -8.64
CA VAL A 4 -22.23 7.44 -8.14
C VAL A 4 -22.88 7.96 -6.86
N SER A 5 -22.08 8.48 -5.93
CA SER A 5 -22.58 9.09 -4.69
C SER A 5 -23.52 10.26 -4.96
N MET A 6 -23.19 11.11 -5.94
CA MET A 6 -24.04 12.23 -6.35
C MET A 6 -25.38 11.76 -6.95
N ILE A 7 -25.36 10.78 -7.85
CA ILE A 7 -26.60 10.23 -8.44
C ILE A 7 -27.47 9.60 -7.36
N ALA A 8 -26.89 8.80 -6.47
CA ALA A 8 -27.62 8.19 -5.35
C ALA A 8 -28.25 9.26 -4.43
N ALA A 9 -27.50 10.31 -4.11
CA ALA A 9 -27.99 11.42 -3.31
C ALA A 9 -29.14 12.19 -3.98
N MET A 10 -29.08 12.41 -5.30
CA MET A 10 -30.16 13.04 -6.05
C MET A 10 -31.42 12.17 -6.08
N ILE A 11 -31.29 10.85 -6.28
CA ILE A 11 -32.43 9.92 -6.25
C ILE A 11 -33.09 9.95 -4.86
N LEU A 12 -32.30 9.83 -3.79
CA LEU A 12 -32.79 9.89 -2.41
C LEU A 12 -33.47 11.22 -2.11
N ALA A 13 -32.92 12.35 -2.58
CA ALA A 13 -33.51 13.66 -2.40
C ALA A 13 -34.91 13.78 -3.03
N VAL A 14 -35.10 13.21 -4.23
CA VAL A 14 -36.43 13.16 -4.86
C VAL A 14 -37.37 12.29 -4.04
N VAL A 15 -36.97 11.09 -3.63
CA VAL A 15 -37.81 10.17 -2.85
C VAL A 15 -38.23 10.78 -1.51
N ILE A 16 -37.32 11.44 -0.81
CA ILE A 16 -37.58 12.15 0.46
C ILE A 16 -38.53 13.32 0.20
N GLY A 17 -38.27 14.11 -0.83
CA GLY A 17 -39.09 15.27 -1.16
C GLY A 17 -40.55 14.95 -1.55
N GLN A 18 -40.82 13.74 -2.02
CA GLN A 18 -42.18 13.26 -2.32
C GLN A 18 -42.94 12.74 -1.09
N GLN A 19 -42.30 12.67 0.09
CA GLN A 19 -43.01 12.21 1.28
C GLN A 19 -43.98 13.29 1.78
N PRO A 20 -45.22 12.94 2.15
CA PRO A 20 -46.23 13.92 2.57
C PRO A 20 -45.80 14.83 3.72
N VAL A 21 -44.97 14.31 4.63
CA VAL A 21 -44.44 15.05 5.79
C VAL A 21 -43.51 16.21 5.41
N PHE A 22 -42.98 16.22 4.19
CA PHE A 22 -42.02 17.23 3.72
C PHE A 22 -42.58 18.18 2.65
N HIS A 23 -43.88 18.12 2.32
CA HIS A 23 -44.47 18.96 1.26
C HIS A 23 -44.39 20.47 1.55
N ASP A 24 -44.45 20.89 2.81
CA ASP A 24 -44.39 22.30 3.21
C ASP A 24 -42.96 22.84 3.34
N VAL A 25 -41.96 21.99 3.05
CA VAL A 25 -40.55 22.33 3.12
C VAL A 25 -39.94 22.11 1.73
N PRO A 26 -39.01 22.95 1.25
CA PRO A 26 -38.28 22.68 0.01
C PRO A 26 -37.22 21.57 0.22
N ALA A 27 -37.67 20.41 0.71
CA ALA A 27 -36.84 19.29 1.14
C ALA A 27 -36.04 18.71 -0.03
N THR A 28 -36.65 18.56 -1.21
CA THR A 28 -35.94 18.10 -2.43
C THR A 28 -34.72 18.96 -2.71
N PHE A 29 -34.89 20.29 -2.71
CA PHE A 29 -33.80 21.21 -3.02
C PHE A 29 -32.69 21.14 -1.96
N LEU A 30 -33.06 21.16 -0.67
CA LEU A 30 -32.09 21.10 0.43
C LEU A 30 -31.33 19.77 0.43
N CYS A 31 -32.00 18.64 0.18
CA CYS A 31 -31.37 17.33 0.08
C CYS A 31 -30.47 17.22 -1.16
N VAL A 32 -30.85 17.79 -2.30
CA VAL A 32 -29.97 17.84 -3.50
C VAL A 32 -28.74 18.67 -3.22
N VAL A 33 -28.89 19.89 -2.68
CA VAL A 33 -27.75 20.77 -2.37
C VAL A 33 -26.81 20.09 -1.39
N GLY A 34 -27.31 19.57 -0.28
CA GLY A 34 -26.49 18.86 0.72
C GLY A 34 -25.83 17.60 0.15
N GLY A 35 -26.59 16.76 -0.54
CA GLY A 35 -26.10 15.50 -1.11
C GLY A 35 -25.06 15.69 -2.22
N VAL A 36 -25.26 16.65 -3.11
CA VAL A 36 -24.32 16.95 -4.20
C VAL A 36 -23.06 17.62 -3.64
N THR A 37 -23.18 18.60 -2.74
CA THR A 37 -22.01 19.25 -2.12
C THR A 37 -21.18 18.24 -1.31
N ALA A 38 -21.83 17.35 -0.56
CA ALA A 38 -21.17 16.24 0.12
C ALA A 38 -20.45 15.32 -0.88
N ALA A 39 -21.14 14.83 -1.92
CA ALA A 39 -20.55 13.92 -2.91
C ALA A 39 -19.35 14.51 -3.68
N LEU A 40 -19.37 15.81 -3.96
CA LEU A 40 -18.26 16.53 -4.60
C LEU A 40 -17.10 16.75 -3.63
N SER A 41 -17.38 17.02 -2.35
CA SER A 41 -16.36 17.24 -1.32
C SER A 41 -15.54 15.99 -0.99
N VAL A 42 -16.10 14.78 -1.21
CA VAL A 42 -15.39 13.50 -0.97
C VAL A 42 -14.11 13.40 -1.80
N LYS A 43 -14.04 14.04 -2.97
CA LYS A 43 -12.81 14.06 -3.79
C LYS A 43 -11.63 14.79 -3.13
N THR A 44 -11.91 15.66 -2.15
CA THR A 44 -10.92 16.46 -1.43
C THR A 44 -10.39 15.74 -0.18
N LEU A 45 -11.02 14.63 0.22
CA LEU A 45 -10.59 13.79 1.33
C LEU A 45 -9.45 12.88 0.86
N ARG A 46 -8.21 13.30 1.11
CA ARG A 46 -7.00 12.45 0.97
C ARG A 46 -6.27 12.25 2.30
N SER A 47 -6.68 12.93 3.37
CA SER A 47 -6.06 12.85 4.69
C SER A 47 -7.09 13.12 5.80
N ARG A 48 -6.87 12.55 6.99
CA ARG A 48 -7.69 12.80 8.20
C ARG A 48 -7.76 14.31 8.55
N SER A 49 -6.70 15.07 8.25
CA SER A 49 -6.63 16.51 8.48
C SER A 49 -7.56 17.34 7.59
N ASN A 50 -8.02 16.79 6.47
CA ASN A 50 -8.92 17.49 5.55
C ASN A 50 -10.40 17.35 5.92
N PHE A 51 -10.77 16.73 7.05
CA PHE A 51 -12.17 16.50 7.41
C PHE A 51 -12.98 17.79 7.62
N TYR A 52 -12.34 18.84 8.14
CA TYR A 52 -13.01 20.12 8.33
C TYR A 52 -13.47 20.73 7.00
N ALA A 53 -12.74 20.49 5.90
CA ALA A 53 -13.06 21.10 4.62
C ALA A 53 -14.39 20.60 4.03
N PRO A 54 -14.70 19.29 3.92
CA PRO A 54 -16.02 18.80 3.53
C PRO A 54 -17.15 19.30 4.42
N VAL A 55 -16.96 19.30 5.74
CA VAL A 55 -17.99 19.81 6.66
C VAL A 55 -18.28 21.28 6.37
N LEU A 56 -17.24 22.11 6.23
CA LEU A 56 -17.40 23.53 5.88
C LEU A 56 -18.02 23.73 4.50
N ILE A 57 -17.67 22.91 3.50
CA ILE A 57 -18.26 22.96 2.16
C ILE A 57 -19.75 22.61 2.20
N ILE A 58 -20.14 21.58 2.95
CA ILE A 58 -21.54 21.17 3.11
C ILE A 58 -22.32 22.27 3.84
N VAL A 59 -21.77 22.82 4.93
CA VAL A 59 -22.38 23.94 5.68
C VAL A 59 -22.56 25.15 4.77
N ALA A 60 -21.52 25.54 4.01
CA ALA A 60 -21.60 26.65 3.06
C ALA A 60 -22.64 26.37 1.96
N GLY A 61 -22.76 25.13 1.50
CA GLY A 61 -23.79 24.69 0.57
C GLY A 61 -25.20 24.90 1.12
N TYR A 62 -25.45 24.46 2.36
CA TYR A 62 -26.73 24.67 3.03
C TYR A 62 -27.05 26.15 3.27
N LEU A 63 -26.08 26.96 3.68
CA LEU A 63 -26.25 28.42 3.86
C LEU A 63 -26.58 29.11 2.53
N ALA A 64 -25.85 28.78 1.45
CA ALA A 64 -26.10 29.31 0.12
C ALA A 64 -27.48 28.88 -0.40
N GLY A 65 -27.88 27.62 -0.17
CA GLY A 65 -29.19 27.10 -0.54
C GLY A 65 -30.34 27.78 0.21
N ALA A 66 -30.18 27.98 1.53
CA ALA A 66 -31.15 28.68 2.35
C ALA A 66 -31.29 30.15 1.93
N LEU A 67 -30.19 30.82 1.62
CA LEU A 67 -30.19 32.19 1.10
C LEU A 67 -30.88 32.27 -0.26
N ALA A 68 -30.54 31.39 -1.20
CA ALA A 68 -31.12 31.38 -2.54
C ALA A 68 -32.65 31.17 -2.50
N LEU A 69 -33.12 30.18 -1.73
CA LEU A 69 -34.54 29.92 -1.56
C LEU A 69 -35.26 31.05 -0.81
N GLY A 70 -34.62 31.59 0.22
CA GLY A 70 -35.16 32.69 1.01
C GLY A 70 -35.39 33.95 0.19
N LEU A 71 -34.40 34.33 -0.62
CA LEU A 71 -34.53 35.46 -1.54
C LEU A 71 -35.59 35.20 -2.64
N ALA A 72 -35.64 33.98 -3.19
CA ALA A 72 -36.61 33.61 -4.22
C ALA A 72 -38.05 33.54 -3.71
N SER A 73 -38.24 33.12 -2.46
CA SER A 73 -39.55 32.90 -1.84
C SER A 73 -40.00 34.05 -0.94
N GLY A 74 -39.17 35.10 -0.80
CA GLY A 74 -39.47 36.26 0.03
C GLY A 74 -39.49 35.98 1.53
N TRP A 75 -38.68 35.04 2.02
CA TRP A 75 -38.63 34.71 3.45
C TRP A 75 -38.02 35.85 4.28
N PRO A 76 -38.48 36.05 5.53
CA PRO A 76 -37.83 36.95 6.49
C PRO A 76 -36.37 36.55 6.74
N ILE A 77 -35.50 37.51 7.05
CA ILE A 77 -34.07 37.27 7.31
C ILE A 77 -33.85 36.26 8.46
N GLU A 78 -34.71 36.29 9.47
CA GLU A 78 -34.69 35.38 10.62
C GLU A 78 -34.95 33.93 10.20
N GLU A 79 -35.88 33.73 9.25
CA GLU A 79 -36.21 32.41 8.73
C GLU A 79 -35.08 31.84 7.86
N ILE A 80 -34.44 32.70 7.05
CA ILE A 80 -33.23 32.34 6.28
C ILE A 80 -32.12 31.89 7.23
N GLY A 81 -31.87 32.67 8.30
CA GLY A 81 -30.89 32.34 9.32
C GLY A 81 -31.18 31.02 10.04
N LEU A 82 -32.44 30.80 10.44
CA LEU A 82 -32.86 29.58 11.13
C LEU A 82 -32.74 28.33 10.24
N ARG A 83 -33.18 28.41 8.98
CA ARG A 83 -33.05 27.30 8.00
C ARG A 83 -31.58 27.03 7.67
N GLY A 84 -30.76 28.07 7.56
CA GLY A 84 -29.32 27.97 7.41
C GLY A 84 -28.65 27.26 8.59
N LEU A 85 -29.04 27.60 9.83
CA LEU A 85 -28.56 26.94 11.04
C LEU A 85 -28.95 25.46 11.09
N TRP A 86 -30.21 25.13 10.79
CA TRP A 86 -30.66 23.73 10.70
C TRP A 86 -29.91 22.94 9.63
N GLY A 87 -29.66 23.54 8.47
CA GLY A 87 -28.84 22.93 7.42
C GLY A 87 -27.39 22.71 7.86
N ALA A 88 -26.79 23.68 8.56
CA ALA A 88 -25.45 23.53 9.11
C ALA A 88 -25.36 22.40 10.16
N LEU A 89 -26.32 22.34 11.08
CA LEU A 89 -26.44 21.26 12.07
C LEU A 89 -26.63 19.89 11.38
N ASN A 90 -27.48 19.83 10.35
CA ASN A 90 -27.67 18.62 9.57
C ASN A 90 -26.38 18.16 8.88
N GLY A 91 -25.63 19.07 8.26
CA GLY A 91 -24.33 18.78 7.65
C GLY A 91 -23.33 18.22 8.65
N LEU A 92 -23.25 18.81 9.85
CA LEU A 92 -22.36 18.35 10.92
C LEU A 92 -22.75 16.96 11.43
N VAL A 93 -24.03 16.75 11.74
CA VAL A 93 -24.55 15.44 12.21
C VAL A 93 -24.36 14.36 11.14
N SER A 94 -24.64 14.68 9.87
CA SER A 94 -24.49 13.74 8.75
C SER A 94 -23.03 13.34 8.54
N ALA A 95 -22.09 14.28 8.68
CA ALA A 95 -20.67 13.98 8.61
C ALA A 95 -20.22 13.08 9.78
N GLY A 96 -20.70 13.34 11.00
CA GLY A 96 -20.44 12.48 12.16
C GLY A 96 -21.01 11.06 11.98
N LEU A 97 -22.25 10.94 11.50
CA LEU A 97 -22.88 9.65 11.19
C LEU A 97 -22.11 8.89 10.11
N THR A 98 -21.57 9.58 9.10
CA THR A 98 -20.78 8.94 8.04
C THR A 98 -19.57 8.23 8.62
N PHE A 99 -18.84 8.83 9.58
CA PHE A 99 -17.73 8.14 10.25
C PHE A 99 -18.18 6.95 11.07
N PHE A 100 -19.29 7.08 11.80
CA PHE A 100 -19.82 5.98 12.59
C PHE A 100 -20.27 4.79 11.71
N LEU A 101 -20.81 5.08 10.53
CA LEU A 101 -21.28 4.07 9.57
C LEU A 101 -20.18 3.56 8.64
N LEU A 102 -19.01 4.21 8.59
CA LEU A 102 -17.94 3.84 7.66
C LEU A 102 -17.47 2.39 7.87
N PRO A 103 -17.19 1.90 9.09
CA PRO A 103 -16.79 0.50 9.29
C PRO A 103 -17.85 -0.51 8.84
N VAL A 104 -19.13 -0.15 8.98
CA VAL A 104 -20.26 -0.97 8.50
C VAL A 104 -20.32 -0.95 6.98
N ALA A 105 -20.13 0.20 6.35
CA ALA A 105 -20.07 0.30 4.91
C ALA A 105 -18.88 -0.50 4.33
N GLU A 106 -17.72 -0.46 4.97
CA GLU A 106 -16.53 -1.25 4.62
C GLU A 106 -16.81 -2.75 4.74
N SER A 107 -17.45 -3.20 5.83
CA SER A 107 -17.73 -4.63 6.01
C SER A 107 -18.76 -5.17 5.02
N VAL A 108 -19.73 -4.37 4.59
CA VAL A 108 -20.71 -4.77 3.57
C VAL A 108 -20.14 -4.72 2.15
N THR A 109 -19.29 -3.73 1.86
CA THR A 109 -18.77 -3.51 0.49
C THR A 109 -17.44 -4.17 0.21
N HIS A 110 -16.71 -4.60 1.25
CA HIS A 110 -15.31 -5.04 1.20
C HIS A 110 -14.35 -4.02 0.56
N ILE A 111 -14.75 -2.74 0.51
CA ILE A 111 -13.90 -1.66 -0.02
C ILE A 111 -12.99 -1.17 1.10
N THR A 112 -11.68 -1.35 0.94
CA THR A 112 -10.69 -0.78 1.86
C THR A 112 -10.59 0.73 1.68
N THR A 113 -10.72 1.50 2.76
CA THR A 113 -10.57 2.96 2.71
C THR A 113 -9.21 3.43 3.17
N ASP A 114 -8.87 4.68 2.88
CA ASP A 114 -7.66 5.33 3.38
C ASP A 114 -7.61 5.33 4.92
N LEU A 115 -8.77 5.31 5.60
CA LEU A 115 -8.83 5.25 7.05
C LEU A 115 -8.32 3.89 7.56
N THR A 116 -8.85 2.80 6.99
CA THR A 116 -8.41 1.43 7.26
C THR A 116 -6.92 1.26 6.93
N LEU A 117 -6.47 1.77 5.79
CA LEU A 117 -5.07 1.70 5.39
C LEU A 117 -4.15 2.46 6.36
N LEU A 118 -4.55 3.65 6.82
CA LEU A 118 -3.78 4.40 7.83
C LEU A 118 -3.69 3.64 9.15
N GLU A 119 -4.77 2.97 9.56
CA GLU A 119 -4.75 2.11 10.76
C GLU A 119 -3.83 0.91 10.56
N LEU A 120 -3.87 0.26 9.40
CA LEU A 120 -2.97 -0.85 9.05
C LEU A 120 -1.52 -0.40 8.92
N SER A 121 -1.25 0.89 8.70
CA SER A 121 0.11 1.44 8.63
C SER A 121 0.77 1.63 10.00
N ASP A 122 0.04 1.45 11.10
CA ASP A 122 0.59 1.58 12.45
C ASP A 122 1.49 0.38 12.81
N PRO A 123 2.80 0.58 13.03
CA PRO A 123 3.73 -0.49 13.35
C PRO A 123 3.47 -1.13 14.72
N SER A 124 2.68 -0.49 15.58
CA SER A 124 2.31 -1.04 16.89
C SER A 124 1.28 -2.16 16.81
N ARG A 125 0.63 -2.37 15.65
CA ARG A 125 -0.34 -3.45 15.45
C ARG A 125 0.32 -4.82 15.69
N PRO A 126 -0.41 -5.78 16.28
CA PRO A 126 0.17 -7.06 16.68
C PRO A 126 0.97 -7.77 15.58
N LEU A 127 0.44 -7.83 14.35
CA LEU A 127 1.07 -8.55 13.25
C LEU A 127 2.35 -7.87 12.74
N LEU A 128 2.36 -6.53 12.59
CA LEU A 128 3.57 -5.80 12.20
C LEU A 128 4.62 -5.79 13.31
N ARG A 129 4.18 -5.70 14.57
CA ARG A 129 5.07 -5.83 15.71
C ARG A 129 5.74 -7.20 15.74
N ARG A 130 4.98 -8.28 15.49
CA ARG A 130 5.54 -9.62 15.35
C ARG A 130 6.57 -9.69 14.23
N LEU A 131 6.26 -9.17 13.04
CA LEU A 131 7.22 -9.09 11.94
C LEU A 131 8.52 -8.37 12.35
N SER A 132 8.42 -7.22 13.02
CA SER A 132 9.59 -6.44 13.45
C SER A 132 10.48 -7.14 14.48
N VAL A 133 9.91 -8.00 15.33
CA VAL A 133 10.62 -8.67 16.42
C VAL A 133 11.12 -10.05 15.99
N GLU A 134 10.28 -10.82 15.31
CA GLU A 134 10.57 -12.20 14.92
C GLU A 134 11.37 -12.28 13.61
N ALA A 135 11.20 -11.33 12.68
CA ALA A 135 11.89 -11.28 11.38
C ALA A 135 12.34 -9.83 11.03
N PRO A 136 13.28 -9.25 11.81
CA PRO A 136 13.64 -7.83 11.70
C PRO A 136 14.24 -7.44 10.34
N GLY A 137 14.95 -8.36 9.67
CA GLY A 137 15.49 -8.12 8.33
C GLY A 137 14.38 -8.01 7.28
N THR A 138 13.39 -8.90 7.35
CA THR A 138 12.19 -8.82 6.51
C THR A 138 11.37 -7.56 6.80
N TYR A 139 11.29 -7.12 8.06
CA TYR A 139 10.64 -5.85 8.40
C TYR A 139 11.37 -4.65 7.76
N ALA A 140 12.70 -4.60 7.88
CA ALA A 140 13.51 -3.54 7.27
C ALA A 140 13.37 -3.51 5.73
N HIS A 141 13.37 -4.69 5.09
CA HIS A 141 13.06 -4.87 3.67
C HIS A 141 11.70 -4.26 3.32
N SER A 142 10.66 -4.65 4.05
CA SER A 142 9.28 -4.22 3.81
C SER A 142 9.11 -2.70 3.92
N VAL A 143 9.80 -2.07 4.88
CA VAL A 143 9.78 -0.60 5.05
C VAL A 143 10.54 0.11 3.93
N ALA A 144 11.69 -0.42 3.49
CA ALA A 144 12.43 0.15 2.37
C ALA A 144 11.61 0.08 1.07
N MET A 145 10.99 -1.07 0.82
CA MET A 145 10.09 -1.34 -0.29
C MET A 145 8.86 -0.41 -0.31
N ALA A 146 8.25 -0.19 0.85
CA ALA A 146 7.07 0.66 1.00
C ALA A 146 7.29 2.08 0.44
N ASN A 147 8.45 2.70 0.68
CA ASN A 147 8.76 4.04 0.16
C ASN A 147 8.90 4.06 -1.37
N LEU A 148 9.52 3.01 -1.93
CA LEU A 148 9.73 2.85 -3.37
C LEU A 148 8.41 2.68 -4.12
N VAL A 149 7.56 1.78 -3.61
CA VAL A 149 6.24 1.47 -4.20
C VAL A 149 5.30 2.67 -4.07
N GLU A 150 5.25 3.34 -2.92
CA GLU A 150 4.42 4.54 -2.74
C GLU A 150 4.76 5.63 -3.74
N ALA A 151 6.07 5.93 -3.91
CA ALA A 151 6.54 6.95 -4.86
C ALA A 151 6.13 6.62 -6.30
N ALA A 152 6.28 5.36 -6.73
CA ALA A 152 5.92 4.93 -8.07
C ALA A 152 4.40 4.92 -8.31
N CYS A 153 3.61 4.43 -7.34
CA CYS A 153 2.15 4.48 -7.41
C CYS A 153 1.65 5.92 -7.56
N ASN A 154 2.15 6.83 -6.71
CA ASN A 154 1.79 8.24 -6.76
C ASN A 154 2.15 8.89 -8.11
N ARG A 155 3.29 8.51 -8.70
CA ARG A 155 3.76 9.04 -9.99
C ARG A 155 2.78 8.76 -11.13
N ILE A 156 2.13 7.59 -11.12
CA ILE A 156 1.21 7.16 -12.19
C ILE A 156 -0.27 7.36 -11.86
N GLY A 157 -0.58 7.94 -10.69
CA GLY A 157 -1.96 8.14 -10.22
C GLY A 157 -2.64 6.90 -9.64
N ALA A 158 -1.87 5.86 -9.29
CA ALA A 158 -2.34 4.71 -8.52
C ALA A 158 -2.44 5.05 -7.02
N ASN A 159 -2.95 4.13 -6.20
CA ASN A 159 -3.09 4.36 -4.75
C ASN A 159 -1.75 4.11 -4.03
N GLY A 160 -0.99 5.19 -3.79
CA GLY A 160 0.29 5.12 -3.07
C GLY A 160 0.18 4.63 -1.63
N LEU A 161 -0.90 4.99 -0.92
CA LEU A 161 -1.13 4.54 0.45
C LEU A 161 -1.38 3.03 0.50
N LEU A 162 -2.17 2.50 -0.43
CA LEU A 162 -2.37 1.06 -0.58
C LEU A 162 -1.06 0.35 -0.92
N GLY A 163 -0.28 0.89 -1.86
CA GLY A 163 1.05 0.38 -2.18
C GLY A 163 1.97 0.29 -0.95
N ARG A 164 2.06 1.38 -0.18
CA ARG A 164 2.85 1.46 1.06
C ARG A 164 2.44 0.41 2.07
N VAL A 165 1.14 0.33 2.37
CA VAL A 165 0.59 -0.59 3.38
C VAL A 165 0.71 -2.03 2.91
N GLY A 166 0.40 -2.32 1.64
CA GLY A 166 0.59 -3.64 1.05
C GLY A 166 2.01 -4.17 1.22
N CYS A 167 3.03 -3.32 1.00
CA CYS A 167 4.42 -3.68 1.24
C CYS A 167 4.74 -4.03 2.69
N TYR A 168 4.09 -3.42 3.69
CA TYR A 168 4.30 -3.81 5.09
C TYR A 168 3.86 -5.25 5.38
N TYR A 169 2.88 -5.76 4.64
CA TYR A 169 2.30 -7.07 4.89
C TYR A 169 2.69 -8.14 3.88
N HIS A 170 3.27 -7.81 2.72
CA HIS A 170 3.50 -8.79 1.63
C HIS A 170 4.30 -10.03 2.06
N ASP A 171 5.23 -9.86 2.99
CA ASP A 171 6.18 -10.89 3.43
C ASP A 171 5.91 -11.44 4.84
N ILE A 172 4.74 -11.16 5.44
CA ILE A 172 4.43 -11.55 6.83
C ILE A 172 4.53 -13.06 7.08
N GLY A 173 4.35 -13.89 6.06
CA GLY A 173 4.49 -15.35 6.20
C GLY A 173 5.90 -15.79 6.60
N LYS A 174 6.93 -14.98 6.32
CA LYS A 174 8.32 -15.26 6.72
C LYS A 174 8.48 -15.36 8.24
N VAL A 175 7.57 -14.76 9.02
CA VAL A 175 7.52 -14.87 10.50
C VAL A 175 7.46 -16.32 10.97
N LYS A 176 6.83 -17.23 10.22
CA LYS A 176 6.76 -18.65 10.62
C LYS A 176 8.13 -19.33 10.64
N ASN A 177 9.05 -18.91 9.77
CA ASN A 177 10.34 -19.57 9.55
C ASN A 177 11.46 -18.56 9.20
N PRO A 178 11.76 -17.54 10.04
CA PRO A 178 12.58 -16.39 9.65
C PRO A 178 13.99 -16.77 9.20
N GLN A 179 14.60 -17.77 9.85
CA GLN A 179 15.97 -18.23 9.61
C GLN A 179 16.21 -18.78 8.19
N TYR A 180 15.16 -19.09 7.43
CA TYR A 180 15.27 -19.54 6.05
C TYR A 180 15.30 -18.40 5.03
N PHE A 181 15.16 -17.14 5.47
CA PHE A 181 15.20 -15.98 4.60
C PHE A 181 16.49 -15.20 4.84
N VAL A 182 17.25 -14.94 3.78
CA VAL A 182 18.64 -14.44 3.84
C VAL A 182 18.76 -13.13 4.60
N GLU A 183 17.75 -12.26 4.52
CA GLU A 183 17.72 -10.98 5.22
C GLU A 183 17.65 -11.11 6.75
N ASN A 184 17.22 -12.27 7.27
CA ASN A 184 17.18 -12.57 8.71
C ASN A 184 18.31 -13.50 9.16
N GLN A 185 19.19 -13.93 8.25
CA GLN A 185 20.24 -14.89 8.56
C GLN A 185 21.47 -14.19 9.16
N ILE A 186 22.14 -14.91 10.07
CA ILE A 186 23.49 -14.54 10.51
C ILE A 186 24.47 -14.98 9.41
N PRO A 187 25.40 -14.09 8.98
CA PRO A 187 26.39 -14.43 7.96
C PRO A 187 27.13 -15.74 8.28
N GLY A 188 27.26 -16.61 7.28
CA GLY A 188 27.98 -17.89 7.40
C GLY A 188 27.14 -19.06 7.93
N ASN A 189 25.87 -18.88 8.26
CA ASN A 189 24.98 -19.96 8.70
C ASN A 189 23.67 -19.99 7.90
N ASN A 190 23.71 -20.54 6.68
CA ASN A 190 22.53 -20.71 5.83
C ASN A 190 21.92 -22.12 5.99
N PRO A 191 20.69 -22.26 6.56
CA PRO A 191 20.05 -23.56 6.73
C PRO A 191 19.81 -24.32 5.41
N HIS A 192 19.70 -23.61 4.28
CA HIS A 192 19.47 -24.22 2.97
C HIS A 192 20.66 -25.04 2.45
N ASP A 193 21.85 -24.91 3.04
CA ASP A 193 23.01 -25.71 2.68
C ASP A 193 22.88 -27.18 3.09
N ARG A 194 22.02 -27.46 4.08
CA ARG A 194 21.75 -28.80 4.61
C ARG A 194 20.48 -29.45 4.03
N LEU A 195 19.77 -28.74 3.15
CA LEU A 195 18.50 -29.17 2.60
C LEU A 195 18.60 -29.54 1.11
N LYS A 196 17.73 -30.46 0.67
CA LYS A 196 17.56 -30.70 -0.76
C LYS A 196 16.95 -29.46 -1.41
N PRO A 197 17.29 -29.12 -2.67
CA PRO A 197 16.76 -27.93 -3.33
C PRO A 197 15.24 -27.87 -3.37
N LEU A 198 14.56 -29.02 -3.55
CA LEU A 198 13.10 -29.10 -3.51
C LEU A 198 12.52 -28.70 -2.14
N GLN A 199 13.15 -29.15 -1.05
CA GLN A 199 12.71 -28.78 0.31
C GLN A 199 12.92 -27.29 0.55
N SER A 200 14.05 -26.73 0.12
CA SER A 200 14.29 -25.29 0.18
C SER A 200 13.26 -24.49 -0.61
N ALA A 201 12.95 -24.91 -1.84
CA ALA A 201 11.92 -24.28 -2.66
C ALA A 201 10.53 -24.34 -2.00
N GLN A 202 10.17 -25.46 -1.38
CA GLN A 202 8.92 -25.59 -0.64
C GLN A 202 8.84 -24.64 0.57
N ILE A 203 9.93 -24.52 1.35
CA ILE A 203 9.99 -23.59 2.49
C ILE A 203 9.85 -22.14 2.02
N ILE A 204 10.60 -21.77 0.97
CA ILE A 204 10.49 -20.42 0.41
C ILE A 204 9.08 -20.18 -0.13
N LYS A 205 8.51 -21.11 -0.90
CA LYS A 205 7.14 -20.98 -1.43
C LYS A 205 6.08 -20.87 -0.33
N ALA A 206 6.28 -21.54 0.80
CA ALA A 206 5.33 -21.59 1.91
C ALA A 206 5.09 -20.23 2.59
N HIS A 207 6.00 -19.24 2.47
CA HIS A 207 5.73 -17.91 3.04
C HIS A 207 4.47 -17.25 2.45
N VAL A 208 4.10 -17.58 1.22
CA VAL A 208 2.87 -17.07 0.61
C VAL A 208 1.65 -17.66 1.30
N THR A 209 1.60 -18.98 1.47
CA THR A 209 0.47 -19.66 2.13
C THR A 209 0.39 -19.34 3.62
N ASP A 210 1.55 -19.28 4.29
CA ASP A 210 1.64 -18.88 5.70
C ASP A 210 1.24 -17.41 5.88
N GLY A 211 1.61 -16.55 4.93
CA GLY A 211 1.23 -15.15 4.93
C GLY A 211 -0.27 -14.96 4.76
N LEU A 212 -0.91 -15.69 3.85
CA LEU A 212 -2.37 -15.66 3.68
C LEU A 212 -3.11 -16.17 4.94
N ALA A 213 -2.58 -17.19 5.62
CA ALA A 213 -3.14 -17.65 6.88
C ALA A 213 -3.05 -16.59 7.98
N LEU A 214 -1.88 -15.95 8.13
CA LEU A 214 -1.69 -14.83 9.07
C LEU A 214 -2.55 -13.61 8.71
N ALA A 215 -2.75 -13.34 7.43
CA ALA A 215 -3.62 -12.27 6.96
C ALA A 215 -5.08 -12.52 7.34
N ALA A 216 -5.56 -13.75 7.18
CA ALA A 216 -6.90 -14.15 7.60
C ALA A 216 -7.07 -14.11 9.13
N GLU A 217 -6.08 -14.57 9.90
CA GLU A 217 -6.09 -14.49 11.37
C GLU A 217 -6.14 -13.04 11.88
N ALA A 218 -5.61 -12.08 11.11
CA ALA A 218 -5.55 -10.66 11.45
C ALA A 218 -6.65 -9.81 10.80
N ASP A 219 -7.62 -10.43 10.13
CA ASP A 219 -8.70 -9.78 9.38
C ASP A 219 -8.18 -8.71 8.40
N LEU A 220 -7.10 -9.01 7.69
CA LEU A 220 -6.57 -8.08 6.69
C LEU A 220 -7.54 -7.95 5.52
N PRO A 221 -7.85 -6.72 5.06
CA PRO A 221 -8.67 -6.51 3.88
C PRO A 221 -8.05 -7.16 2.63
N ASP A 222 -8.88 -7.69 1.74
CA ASP A 222 -8.46 -8.37 0.51
C ASP A 222 -7.46 -7.56 -0.32
N ALA A 223 -7.65 -6.24 -0.40
CA ALA A 223 -6.75 -5.35 -1.14
C ALA A 223 -5.32 -5.35 -0.61
N VAL A 224 -5.13 -5.56 0.71
CA VAL A 224 -3.81 -5.65 1.35
C VAL A 224 -3.30 -7.09 1.29
N ALA A 225 -4.16 -8.07 1.57
CA ALA A 225 -3.81 -9.49 1.51
C ALA A 225 -3.39 -9.92 0.09
N ALA A 226 -3.90 -9.28 -0.96
CA ALA A 226 -3.53 -9.54 -2.35
C ALA A 226 -2.04 -9.33 -2.63
N PHE A 227 -1.33 -8.49 -1.87
CA PHE A 227 0.11 -8.30 -2.04
C PHE A 227 0.91 -9.56 -1.72
N ILE A 228 0.40 -10.46 -0.87
CA ILE A 228 1.12 -11.64 -0.37
C ILE A 228 1.31 -12.73 -1.45
N PRO A 229 0.31 -13.07 -2.28
CA PRO A 229 0.54 -14.00 -3.38
C PRO A 229 0.97 -13.28 -4.67
N GLU A 230 0.51 -12.06 -4.89
CA GLU A 230 0.73 -11.37 -6.16
C GLU A 230 2.13 -10.77 -6.30
N HIS A 231 2.88 -10.50 -5.21
CA HIS A 231 4.24 -9.92 -5.33
C HIS A 231 5.22 -10.86 -6.04
N HIS A 232 5.02 -12.18 -5.94
CA HIS A 232 5.76 -13.15 -6.73
C HIS A 232 5.01 -13.65 -7.96
N GLY A 233 3.68 -13.56 -7.97
CA GLY A 233 2.89 -14.06 -9.09
C GLY A 233 3.18 -15.54 -9.34
N THR A 234 3.47 -15.89 -10.58
CA THR A 234 3.83 -17.26 -10.96
C THR A 234 5.29 -17.36 -11.38
N THR A 235 6.19 -16.62 -10.71
CA THR A 235 7.62 -16.67 -11.03
C THR A 235 8.26 -17.96 -10.54
N GLU A 236 9.34 -18.36 -11.19
CA GLU A 236 10.15 -19.50 -10.78
C GLU A 236 11.13 -19.11 -9.66
N ILE A 237 11.35 -20.02 -8.71
CA ILE A 237 12.39 -19.96 -7.68
C ILE A 237 13.68 -20.48 -8.31
N THR A 238 14.25 -19.67 -9.20
CA THR A 238 15.33 -20.06 -10.14
C THR A 238 16.56 -20.63 -9.44
N TYR A 239 17.00 -20.06 -8.32
CA TYR A 239 18.19 -20.52 -7.60
C TYR A 239 18.10 -22.01 -7.22
N PHE A 240 16.98 -22.44 -6.62
CA PHE A 240 16.80 -23.83 -6.21
C PHE A 240 16.45 -24.74 -7.39
N LEU A 241 15.78 -24.23 -8.42
CA LEU A 241 15.56 -24.97 -9.67
C LEU A 241 16.88 -25.31 -10.36
N ASP A 242 17.79 -24.35 -10.46
CA ASP A 242 19.11 -24.55 -11.09
C ASP A 242 20.01 -25.45 -10.24
N LYS A 243 19.98 -25.29 -8.90
CA LYS A 243 20.67 -26.20 -7.98
C LYS A 243 20.14 -27.64 -8.12
N ALA A 244 18.83 -27.81 -8.28
CA ALA A 244 18.22 -29.12 -8.54
C ALA A 244 18.68 -29.74 -9.87
N LYS A 245 18.65 -28.97 -10.96
CA LYS A 245 19.11 -29.42 -12.29
C LYS A 245 20.57 -29.87 -12.27
N LYS A 246 21.45 -29.16 -11.56
CA LYS A 246 22.87 -29.51 -11.43
C LYS A 246 23.10 -30.83 -10.69
N ILE A 247 22.32 -31.11 -9.62
CA ILE A 247 22.46 -32.34 -8.83
C ILE A 247 22.00 -33.58 -9.61
N ASP A 248 20.91 -33.46 -10.37
CA ASP A 248 20.30 -34.61 -11.08
C ASP A 248 20.83 -34.80 -12.51
N GLY A 249 21.92 -34.13 -12.90
CA GLY A 249 22.47 -34.26 -14.25
C GLY A 249 21.55 -33.71 -15.35
N ASN A 250 20.86 -32.60 -15.06
CA ASN A 250 19.97 -31.90 -15.98
C ASN A 250 18.71 -32.68 -16.41
N GLN A 251 18.29 -33.68 -15.63
CA GLN A 251 17.02 -34.36 -15.84
C GLN A 251 15.83 -33.39 -15.70
N THR A 252 14.78 -33.64 -16.48
CA THR A 252 13.55 -32.84 -16.48
C THR A 252 12.84 -32.99 -15.15
N ARG A 253 12.96 -31.97 -14.28
CA ARG A 253 12.15 -31.85 -13.07
C ARG A 253 10.86 -31.09 -13.37
N ASN A 254 9.81 -31.36 -12.58
CA ASN A 254 8.59 -30.58 -12.68
C ASN A 254 8.89 -29.12 -12.27
N ILE A 255 8.70 -28.19 -13.21
CA ILE A 255 8.95 -26.75 -13.00
C ILE A 255 7.99 -26.21 -11.94
N GLU A 256 6.76 -26.74 -11.88
CA GLU A 256 5.69 -26.31 -10.97
C GLU A 256 6.07 -26.43 -9.49
N ASP A 257 6.95 -27.40 -9.16
CA ASP A 257 7.49 -27.58 -7.81
C ASP A 257 8.34 -26.38 -7.36
N PHE A 258 8.89 -25.63 -8.32
CA PHE A 258 9.72 -24.45 -8.11
C PHE A 258 9.01 -23.17 -8.55
N THR A 259 7.73 -23.21 -8.89
CA THR A 259 6.95 -22.02 -9.29
C THR A 259 6.06 -21.57 -8.14
N TYR A 260 5.99 -20.26 -7.89
CA TYR A 260 5.02 -19.70 -6.95
C TYR A 260 3.58 -19.98 -7.41
N PRO A 261 2.63 -20.17 -6.48
CA PRO A 261 1.26 -20.58 -6.83
C PRO A 261 0.45 -19.47 -7.54
N GLY A 262 0.92 -18.21 -7.49
CA GLY A 262 0.16 -17.05 -7.95
C GLY A 262 -1.01 -16.69 -7.03
N PRO A 263 -1.95 -15.86 -7.53
CA PRO A 263 -2.10 -15.43 -8.92
C PRO A 263 -1.08 -14.35 -9.35
N LYS A 264 -0.99 -14.09 -10.66
CA LYS A 264 -0.30 -12.90 -11.19
C LYS A 264 -0.95 -11.61 -10.67
N PRO A 265 -0.21 -10.48 -10.57
CA PRO A 265 -0.74 -9.17 -10.23
C PRO A 265 -2.00 -8.78 -10.99
N ARG A 266 -3.01 -8.32 -10.26
CA ARG A 266 -4.31 -7.87 -10.80
C ARG A 266 -4.57 -6.37 -10.60
N SER A 267 -3.69 -5.69 -9.89
CA SER A 267 -3.76 -4.25 -9.64
C SER A 267 -2.48 -3.56 -10.08
N MET A 268 -2.51 -2.23 -10.24
CA MET A 268 -1.29 -1.46 -10.51
C MET A 268 -0.34 -1.56 -9.31
N GLU A 269 -0.90 -1.54 -8.10
CA GLU A 269 -0.16 -1.50 -6.84
C GLU A 269 0.60 -2.81 -6.58
N THR A 270 -0.05 -3.96 -6.73
CA THR A 270 0.59 -5.29 -6.60
C THR A 270 1.60 -5.55 -7.71
N ALA A 271 1.35 -5.05 -8.93
CA ALA A 271 2.30 -5.14 -10.03
C ALA A 271 3.55 -4.30 -9.78
N ILE A 272 3.40 -3.07 -9.28
CA ILE A 272 4.52 -2.22 -8.88
C ILE A 272 5.29 -2.89 -7.73
N SER A 273 4.60 -3.48 -6.75
CA SER A 273 5.23 -4.21 -5.65
C SER A 273 6.06 -5.40 -6.13
N MET A 274 5.55 -6.18 -7.09
CA MET A 274 6.32 -7.27 -7.71
C MET A 274 7.62 -6.77 -8.34
N ILE A 275 7.55 -5.69 -9.11
CA ILE A 275 8.72 -5.13 -9.78
C ILE A 275 9.70 -4.61 -8.74
N ALA A 276 9.22 -3.84 -7.75
CA ALA A 276 10.04 -3.28 -6.69
C ALA A 276 10.79 -4.38 -5.91
N ASP A 277 10.11 -5.46 -5.52
CA ASP A 277 10.71 -6.55 -4.74
C ASP A 277 11.81 -7.25 -5.53
N SER A 278 11.56 -7.47 -6.83
CA SER A 278 12.55 -8.07 -7.72
C SER A 278 13.75 -7.16 -8.00
N VAL A 279 13.53 -5.84 -8.08
CA VAL A 279 14.61 -4.86 -8.24
C VAL A 279 15.45 -4.78 -6.97
N GLU A 280 14.81 -4.65 -5.80
CA GLU A 280 15.49 -4.56 -4.50
C GLU A 280 16.37 -5.80 -4.27
N ALA A 281 15.81 -7.00 -4.49
CA ALA A 281 16.55 -8.25 -4.38
C ALA A 281 17.74 -8.33 -5.35
N ALA A 282 17.59 -7.81 -6.57
CA ALA A 282 18.68 -7.78 -7.55
C ALA A 282 19.78 -6.79 -7.15
N LEU A 283 19.44 -5.62 -6.60
CA LEU A 283 20.42 -4.63 -6.18
C LEU A 283 21.23 -5.07 -4.95
N ARG A 284 20.65 -5.89 -4.06
CA ARG A 284 21.35 -6.44 -2.88
C ARG A 284 22.60 -7.26 -3.22
N VAL A 285 22.66 -7.85 -4.42
CA VAL A 285 23.77 -8.71 -4.84
C VAL A 285 24.76 -8.02 -5.77
N LEU A 286 24.51 -6.77 -6.16
CA LEU A 286 25.42 -6.01 -7.02
C LEU A 286 26.48 -5.29 -6.19
N GLU A 287 27.74 -5.40 -6.64
CA GLU A 287 28.85 -4.60 -6.13
C GLU A 287 28.86 -3.21 -6.80
N ASP A 288 29.20 -2.18 -6.04
CA ASP A 288 29.32 -0.77 -6.47
C ASP A 288 28.10 -0.24 -7.25
N LEU A 289 27.04 0.12 -6.51
CA LEU A 289 25.76 0.59 -7.03
C LEU A 289 25.82 2.02 -7.62
N THR A 290 26.36 2.15 -8.84
CA THR A 290 26.29 3.40 -9.61
C THR A 290 24.87 3.66 -10.15
N PRO A 291 24.47 4.93 -10.42
CA PRO A 291 23.17 5.22 -11.01
C PRO A 291 22.88 4.42 -12.28
N GLN A 292 23.90 4.26 -13.15
CA GLN A 292 23.78 3.54 -14.42
C GLN A 292 23.51 2.04 -14.19
N LYS A 293 24.20 1.41 -13.24
CA LYS A 293 23.94 0.00 -12.90
C LYS A 293 22.55 -0.20 -12.30
N ILE A 294 22.08 0.74 -11.48
CA ILE A 294 20.73 0.72 -10.94
C ILE A 294 19.70 0.81 -12.08
N GLU A 295 19.89 1.75 -13.01
CA GLU A 295 19.02 1.91 -14.18
C GLU A 295 18.98 0.64 -15.04
N GLU A 296 20.14 0.07 -15.36
CA GLU A 296 20.23 -1.17 -16.14
C GLU A 296 19.54 -2.35 -15.43
N ALA A 297 19.72 -2.49 -14.12
CA ALA A 297 19.06 -3.52 -13.32
C ALA A 297 17.53 -3.36 -13.35
N ILE A 298 17.02 -2.14 -13.17
CA ILE A 298 15.58 -1.83 -13.27
C ILE A 298 15.05 -2.22 -14.66
N HIS A 299 15.72 -1.78 -15.72
CA HIS A 299 15.32 -2.09 -17.09
C HIS A 299 15.31 -3.59 -17.40
N HIS A 300 16.32 -4.31 -16.91
CA HIS A 300 16.42 -5.75 -17.07
C HIS A 300 15.27 -6.48 -16.35
N ILE A 301 15.06 -6.19 -15.06
CA ILE A 301 14.01 -6.84 -14.26
C ILE A 301 12.62 -6.59 -14.84
N VAL A 302 12.30 -5.34 -15.19
CA VAL A 302 11.00 -5.01 -15.79
C VAL A 302 10.79 -5.75 -17.09
N ARG A 303 11.80 -5.78 -17.97
CA ARG A 303 11.73 -6.52 -19.25
C ARG A 303 11.50 -8.01 -19.01
N THR A 304 12.19 -8.60 -18.04
CA THR A 304 12.02 -10.02 -17.69
C THR A 304 10.61 -10.31 -17.20
N LYS A 305 10.01 -9.47 -16.35
CA LYS A 305 8.62 -9.64 -15.89
C LYS A 305 7.60 -9.50 -17.02
N VAL A 306 7.79 -8.51 -17.91
CA VAL A 306 6.93 -8.31 -19.08
C VAL A 306 7.01 -9.52 -20.03
N ASN A 307 8.21 -9.97 -20.37
CA ASN A 307 8.41 -11.11 -21.27
C ASN A 307 7.86 -12.43 -20.70
N ALA A 308 7.87 -12.58 -19.37
CA ALA A 308 7.27 -13.71 -18.67
C ALA A 308 5.73 -13.60 -18.51
N GLY A 309 5.13 -12.53 -19.05
CA GLY A 309 3.71 -12.24 -18.94
C GLY A 309 3.22 -12.01 -17.51
N GLN A 310 4.10 -11.68 -16.56
CA GLN A 310 3.72 -11.52 -15.15
C GLN A 310 2.78 -10.32 -14.95
N LEU A 311 2.80 -9.35 -15.86
CA LEU A 311 2.02 -8.12 -15.76
C LEU A 311 0.72 -8.15 -16.60
N ASP A 312 0.41 -9.27 -17.26
CA ASP A 312 -0.70 -9.37 -18.24
C ASP A 312 -2.09 -9.13 -17.62
N GLN A 313 -2.24 -9.35 -16.32
CA GLN A 313 -3.51 -9.20 -15.60
C GLN A 313 -3.62 -7.87 -14.85
N ALA A 314 -2.54 -7.08 -14.81
CA ALA A 314 -2.52 -5.79 -14.15
C ALA A 314 -2.87 -4.67 -15.15
N PRO A 315 -3.68 -3.67 -14.77
CA PRO A 315 -4.06 -2.57 -15.64
C PRO A 315 -2.95 -1.50 -15.74
N LEU A 316 -1.75 -1.92 -16.14
CA LEU A 316 -0.59 -1.04 -16.37
C LEU A 316 -0.34 -0.84 -17.87
N THR A 317 -0.25 0.42 -18.29
CA THR A 317 0.19 0.76 -19.65
C THR A 317 1.73 0.79 -19.75
N LEU A 318 2.27 0.60 -20.96
CA LEU A 318 3.71 0.75 -21.21
C LEU A 318 4.24 2.13 -20.79
N GLN A 319 3.44 3.19 -20.98
CA GLN A 319 3.80 4.54 -20.54
C GLN A 319 3.91 4.63 -19.01
N GLN A 320 3.00 4.00 -18.28
CA GLN A 320 3.07 3.95 -16.81
C GLN A 320 4.26 3.11 -16.34
N ILE A 321 4.59 2.01 -17.02
CA ILE A 321 5.79 1.21 -16.72
C ILE A 321 7.07 2.05 -16.86
N GLU A 322 7.20 2.87 -17.89
CA GLU A 322 8.33 3.81 -18.02
C GLU A 322 8.39 4.80 -16.85
N GLN A 323 7.25 5.35 -16.44
CA GLN A 323 7.18 6.26 -15.29
C GLN A 323 7.55 5.58 -13.96
N VAL A 324 7.16 4.31 -13.78
CA VAL A 324 7.53 3.48 -12.61
C VAL A 324 9.05 3.29 -12.57
N LYS A 325 9.69 2.93 -13.69
CA LYS A 325 11.16 2.79 -13.75
C LYS A 325 11.88 4.06 -13.35
N GLN A 326 11.42 5.21 -13.84
CA GLN A 326 12.00 6.52 -13.50
C GLN A 326 11.80 6.86 -12.01
N ALA A 327 10.62 6.59 -11.45
CA ALA A 327 10.38 6.76 -10.01
C ALA A 327 11.32 5.87 -9.19
N PHE A 328 11.52 4.62 -9.60
CA PHE A 328 12.44 3.71 -8.94
C PHE A 328 13.88 4.19 -9.00
N LEU A 329 14.34 4.64 -10.17
CA LEU A 329 15.70 5.14 -10.35
C LEU A 329 15.99 6.31 -9.40
N VAL A 330 15.06 7.26 -9.27
CA VAL A 330 15.21 8.41 -8.35
C VAL A 330 15.31 7.96 -6.90
N VAL A 331 14.39 7.12 -6.44
CA VAL A 331 14.36 6.67 -5.03
C VAL A 331 15.59 5.82 -4.70
N LEU A 332 15.91 4.83 -5.54
CA LEU A 332 17.03 3.92 -5.31
C LEU A 332 18.38 4.64 -5.42
N SER A 333 18.53 5.57 -6.37
CA SER A 333 19.74 6.40 -6.42
C SER A 333 19.93 7.18 -5.12
N GLY A 334 18.87 7.79 -4.58
CA GLY A 334 18.94 8.49 -3.29
C GLY A 334 19.28 7.58 -2.11
N MET A 335 18.72 6.36 -2.07
CA MET A 335 18.99 5.38 -1.01
C MET A 335 20.45 4.89 -1.01
N TYR A 336 21.04 4.70 -2.20
CA TYR A 336 22.39 4.14 -2.33
C TYR A 336 23.51 5.17 -2.53
N HIS A 337 23.21 6.44 -2.88
CA HIS A 337 24.23 7.50 -3.02
C HIS A 337 24.80 8.04 -1.70
N ASN A 338 24.11 7.86 -0.58
CA ASN A 338 24.58 8.38 0.73
C ASN A 338 25.64 7.50 1.43
N ARG A 339 26.21 6.49 0.75
CA ARG A 339 27.35 5.71 1.27
C ARG A 339 28.71 6.28 0.81
N ILE A 340 28.85 7.60 0.75
CA ILE A 340 30.17 8.22 0.54
C ILE A 340 30.89 8.20 1.88
N ASP A 341 32.01 7.47 1.96
CA ASP A 341 32.89 7.41 3.13
C ASP A 341 33.31 8.82 3.56
N TYR A 342 33.10 9.15 4.84
CA TYR A 342 33.67 10.36 5.43
C TYR A 342 35.19 10.17 5.60
N PRO A 343 36.02 11.16 5.24
CA PRO A 343 37.46 11.05 5.44
C PRO A 343 37.80 10.90 6.92
N GLU A 344 38.67 9.94 7.25
CA GLU A 344 39.08 9.57 8.61
C GLU A 344 39.59 10.76 9.44
N SER A 345 40.09 11.81 8.78
CA SER A 345 40.58 13.05 9.40
C SER A 345 39.53 13.82 10.19
N SER A 346 38.25 13.49 10.04
CA SER A 346 37.13 14.13 10.75
C SER A 346 36.58 13.33 11.95
N GLY A 347 37.21 12.19 12.30
CA GLY A 347 36.66 11.25 13.28
C GLY A 347 35.45 10.47 12.76
N GLY A 348 35.21 10.52 11.44
CA GLY A 348 34.22 9.68 10.76
C GLY A 348 34.65 8.21 10.77
N ILE A 349 33.67 7.32 10.92
CA ILE A 349 33.84 5.89 10.73
C ILE A 349 33.90 5.64 9.21
N SER A 350 35.08 5.32 8.70
CA SER A 350 35.30 4.87 7.31
C SER A 350 35.06 3.37 7.18
N ALA A 351 34.99 2.85 5.95
CA ALA A 351 35.05 1.41 5.69
C ALA A 351 36.29 0.68 6.28
N ALA A 352 37.35 1.42 6.64
CA ALA A 352 38.56 0.90 7.28
C ALA A 352 38.57 1.05 8.81
N TRP A 353 37.54 1.67 9.39
CA TRP A 353 37.46 1.88 10.83
C TRP A 353 37.32 0.55 11.56
N GLN A 354 38.20 0.32 12.54
CA GLN A 354 38.11 -0.81 13.46
C GLN A 354 37.82 -0.29 14.86
N PRO A 355 36.98 -1.00 15.65
CA PRO A 355 36.83 -0.68 17.05
C PRO A 355 38.20 -0.77 17.74
N PRO A 356 38.50 0.12 18.70
CA PRO A 356 39.76 0.05 19.42
C PRO A 356 39.90 -1.33 20.07
N PRO A 357 41.11 -1.93 20.03
CA PRO A 357 41.34 -3.23 20.63
C PRO A 357 40.94 -3.20 22.10
N GLU A 358 40.20 -4.21 22.53
CA GLU A 358 39.68 -4.35 23.88
C GLU A 358 40.87 -4.33 24.86
N THR A 359 41.13 -3.18 25.48
CA THR A 359 42.14 -3.09 26.51
C THR A 359 41.62 -3.95 27.66
N ALA A 360 42.38 -5.02 27.96
CA ALA A 360 42.11 -5.89 29.09
C ALA A 360 41.77 -5.00 30.30
N ARG A 361 40.52 -5.10 30.77
CA ARG A 361 40.08 -4.48 32.01
C ARG A 361 41.06 -4.95 33.08
N SER A 362 42.02 -4.10 33.44
CA SER A 362 42.91 -4.37 34.55
C SER A 362 42.01 -4.37 35.79
N SER A 363 41.79 -5.55 36.35
CA SER A 363 41.26 -5.71 37.70
C SER A 363 42.09 -4.86 38.66
N ARG A 364 41.47 -3.82 39.21
CA ARG A 364 41.85 -3.22 40.50
C ARG A 364 40.60 -3.01 41.31
#